data_AF-H2AMK7-F1
#
_entry.id   AF-H2AMK7-F1
#
_cell.length_a   1.000
_cell.length_b   1.000
_cell.length_c   1.000
_cell.angle_alpha   90.00
_cell.angle_beta   90.00
_cell.angle_gamma   90.00
#
_symmetry.space_group_name_H-M   'P 1'
#
loop_
_entity.id
_entity.type
_entity.pdbx_description
1 polymer ?
#
loop_
_entity_poly.entity_id
_entity_poly.type
_entity_poly.pdbx_seq_one_letter_code
_entity_poly.pdbx_strand_id
1 'polypeptide(L)'
;MDDLHDSQTSTTNTPEVNRENSEDKVDTIEVSIAEQQRQHERSLEEANDPTYPRLSIGKIQTIARNDPEFMETTTSAFITTAFLTELFVQTLVSESIKISEYESNKCSSHAETTNLKYSNITDCIAMNEPFQFLNDMVPRTKNLGDLVRENKVRYTTTSEPQPAVTTNDTIQIDLNETDDE
;
A
#
# COMPACT_ATOMS: atom_id res chain seq x y z
N MET A 1 -11.19 94.99 11.43
CA MET A 1 -12.44 94.23 11.64
C MET A 1 -12.22 92.88 10.96
N ASP A 2 -11.21 92.11 11.36
CA ASP A 2 -11.15 91.30 12.61
C ASP A 2 -12.40 90.40 12.64
N ASP A 3 -12.35 89.06 12.60
CA ASP A 3 -11.41 88.16 13.26
C ASP A 3 -11.34 86.76 12.62
N LEU A 4 -10.21 86.14 12.95
CA LEU A 4 -9.75 84.77 12.85
C LEU A 4 -10.71 83.77 13.54
N HIS A 5 -10.93 82.57 12.96
CA HIS A 5 -10.79 81.31 13.71
C HIS A 5 -10.69 80.09 12.76
N ASP A 6 -9.68 79.30 13.08
CA ASP A 6 -9.14 78.10 12.45
C ASP A 6 -9.93 76.86 12.86
N SER A 7 -10.12 75.88 11.96
CA SER A 7 -10.09 74.44 12.28
C SER A 7 -10.29 73.56 11.05
N GLN A 8 -9.25 72.77 10.81
CA GLN A 8 -9.09 71.71 9.82
C GLN A 8 -10.10 70.56 10.03
N THR A 9 -10.61 69.97 8.94
CA THR A 9 -10.86 68.53 8.88
C THR A 9 -10.50 67.97 7.51
N SER A 10 -9.65 66.95 7.56
CA SER A 10 -9.05 66.24 6.45
C SER A 10 -10.02 65.28 5.75
N THR A 11 -9.74 65.07 4.47
CA THR A 11 -10.22 64.02 3.57
C THR A 11 -10.38 62.64 4.21
N THR A 12 -11.45 61.90 3.89
CA THR A 12 -11.45 60.43 3.98
C THR A 12 -12.32 59.83 2.88
N ASN A 13 -11.67 58.92 2.15
CA ASN A 13 -12.15 58.12 1.04
C ASN A 13 -13.45 57.37 1.33
N THR A 14 -14.33 57.34 0.33
CA THR A 14 -15.49 56.45 0.26
C THR A 14 -15.08 55.18 -0.50
N PRO A 15 -15.14 53.98 0.10
CA PRO A 15 -15.28 52.74 -0.64
C PRO A 15 -16.76 52.36 -0.67
N GLU A 16 -17.26 52.25 -1.89
CA GLU A 16 -18.57 51.77 -2.30
C GLU A 16 -18.79 50.33 -1.79
N VAL A 17 -19.70 50.16 -0.84
CA VAL A 17 -20.11 48.84 -0.32
C VAL A 17 -21.05 48.20 -1.34
N ASN A 18 -20.49 47.31 -2.16
CA ASN A 18 -21.23 46.41 -3.02
C ASN A 18 -21.92 45.35 -2.14
N ARG A 19 -23.24 45.43 -2.03
CA ARG A 19 -24.07 44.66 -1.09
C ARG A 19 -25.05 43.78 -1.87
N GLU A 20 -24.54 42.78 -2.57
CA GLU A 20 -25.36 41.73 -3.18
C GLU A 20 -24.67 40.35 -3.06
N ASN A 21 -25.46 39.35 -2.64
CA ASN A 21 -25.20 37.91 -2.59
C ASN A 21 -24.33 37.30 -1.46
N SER A 22 -24.92 37.15 -0.28
CA SER A 22 -24.40 36.31 0.82
C SER A 22 -25.34 35.20 1.28
N GLU A 23 -26.56 35.06 0.74
CA GLU A 23 -27.55 34.10 1.25
C GLU A 23 -27.44 32.70 0.59
N ASP A 24 -27.16 32.59 -0.72
CA ASP A 24 -27.06 31.28 -1.42
C ASP A 24 -25.83 30.42 -1.03
N LYS A 25 -24.76 31.02 -0.48
CA LYS A 25 -23.54 30.28 -0.10
C LYS A 25 -23.62 29.64 1.28
N VAL A 26 -24.44 30.17 2.17
CA VAL A 26 -24.56 29.67 3.55
C VAL A 26 -25.38 28.37 3.55
N ASP A 27 -26.46 28.32 2.78
CA ASP A 27 -27.28 27.11 2.61
C ASP A 27 -26.49 25.93 2.02
N THR A 28 -25.58 26.19 1.08
CA THR A 28 -24.75 25.13 0.47
C THR A 28 -23.75 24.52 1.47
N ILE A 29 -23.20 25.34 2.37
CA ILE A 29 -22.21 24.90 3.36
C ILE A 29 -22.90 24.16 4.52
N GLU A 30 -24.03 24.65 5.00
CA GLU A 30 -24.80 23.99 6.06
C GLU A 30 -25.35 22.63 5.61
N VAL A 31 -25.80 22.51 4.36
CA VAL A 31 -26.21 21.23 3.77
C VAL A 31 -25.04 20.24 3.73
N SER A 32 -23.85 20.67 3.31
CA SER A 32 -22.66 19.81 3.25
C SER A 32 -22.17 19.34 4.64
N ILE A 33 -22.28 20.18 5.67
CA ILE A 33 -21.86 19.83 7.04
C ILE A 33 -22.87 18.86 7.67
N ALA A 34 -24.16 19.09 7.47
CA ALA A 34 -25.21 18.20 7.95
C ALA A 34 -25.17 16.82 7.28
N GLU A 35 -24.82 16.75 5.99
CA GLU A 35 -24.63 15.47 5.28
C GLU A 35 -23.41 14.71 5.79
N GLN A 36 -22.29 15.39 6.04
CA GLN A 36 -21.12 14.78 6.65
C GLN A 36 -21.40 14.29 8.08
N GLN A 37 -22.15 15.04 8.87
CA GLN A 37 -22.54 14.64 10.23
C GLN A 37 -23.48 13.42 10.22
N ARG A 38 -24.48 13.37 9.32
CA ARG A 38 -25.35 12.18 9.16
C ARG A 38 -24.59 10.95 8.69
N GLN A 39 -23.60 11.13 7.80
CA GLN A 39 -22.73 10.03 7.37
C GLN A 39 -21.85 9.54 8.51
N HIS A 40 -21.34 10.45 9.35
CA HIS A 40 -20.53 10.10 10.51
C HIS A 40 -21.32 9.34 11.58
N GLU A 41 -22.52 9.80 11.91
CA GLU A 41 -23.40 9.16 12.90
C GLU A 41 -23.86 7.77 12.43
N ARG A 42 -24.25 7.65 11.15
CA ARG A 42 -24.58 6.36 10.54
C ARG A 42 -23.39 5.39 10.58
N SER A 43 -22.19 5.87 10.27
CA SER A 43 -20.98 5.04 10.31
C SER A 43 -20.64 4.55 11.72
N LEU A 44 -21.10 5.23 12.78
CA LEU A 44 -20.83 4.85 14.17
C LEU A 44 -21.82 3.79 14.68
N GLU A 45 -23.10 3.88 14.28
CA GLU A 45 -24.09 2.84 14.56
C GLU A 45 -23.79 1.55 13.79
N GLU A 46 -23.39 1.67 12.52
CA GLU A 46 -22.99 0.52 11.68
C GLU A 46 -21.75 -0.20 12.22
N ALA A 47 -20.89 0.45 13.02
CA ALA A 47 -19.64 -0.14 13.51
C ALA A 47 -19.82 -1.18 14.63
N ASN A 48 -20.96 -1.18 15.34
CA ASN A 48 -21.22 -2.12 16.45
C ASN A 48 -22.39 -3.08 16.20
N ASP A 49 -23.05 -2.98 15.05
CA ASP A 49 -24.13 -3.89 14.65
C ASP A 49 -23.53 -5.17 14.01
N PRO A 50 -23.80 -6.37 14.54
CA PRO A 50 -23.34 -7.63 13.93
C PRO A 50 -23.92 -7.88 12.53
N THR A 51 -24.93 -7.11 12.11
CA THR A 51 -25.54 -7.13 10.77
C THR A 51 -24.69 -6.36 9.75
N TYR A 52 -23.67 -5.62 10.20
CA TYR A 52 -22.74 -4.90 9.34
C TYR A 52 -21.36 -5.58 9.29
N PRO A 53 -20.70 -5.56 8.11
CA PRO A 53 -19.36 -6.11 7.94
C PRO A 53 -18.34 -5.21 8.65
N ARG A 54 -17.28 -5.84 9.18
CA ARG A 54 -16.13 -5.12 9.79
C ARG A 54 -15.36 -4.33 8.75
N LEU A 55 -15.39 -4.78 7.50
CA LEU A 55 -14.81 -4.13 6.35
C LEU A 55 -15.68 -2.94 5.94
N SER A 56 -15.10 -1.74 6.01
CA SER A 56 -15.79 -0.51 5.68
C SER A 56 -16.42 -0.52 4.28
N ILE A 57 -17.73 -0.25 4.23
CA ILE A 57 -18.50 -0.13 2.99
C ILE A 57 -17.93 0.94 2.07
N GLY A 58 -17.45 2.07 2.62
CA GLY A 58 -16.84 3.14 1.84
C GLY A 58 -15.61 2.67 1.04
N LYS A 59 -14.79 1.76 1.60
CA LYS A 59 -13.66 1.17 0.88
C LYS A 59 -14.12 0.27 -0.25
N ILE A 60 -15.15 -0.54 -0.01
CA ILE A 60 -15.73 -1.39 -1.07
C ILE A 60 -16.30 -0.54 -2.19
N GLN A 61 -16.99 0.55 -1.88
CA GLN A 61 -17.50 1.47 -2.90
C GLN A 61 -16.37 2.11 -3.71
N THR A 62 -15.28 2.55 -3.07
CA THR A 62 -14.11 3.09 -3.77
C THR A 62 -13.49 2.06 -4.69
N ILE A 63 -13.34 0.81 -4.25
CA ILE A 63 -12.81 -0.27 -5.08
C ILE A 63 -13.73 -0.54 -6.28
N ALA A 64 -15.04 -0.64 -6.06
CA ALA A 64 -16.00 -0.90 -7.12
C ALA A 64 -16.02 0.23 -8.17
N ARG A 65 -15.97 1.50 -7.75
CA ARG A 65 -15.95 2.65 -8.68
C ARG A 65 -14.66 2.78 -9.47
N ASN A 66 -13.59 2.10 -9.08
CA ASN A 66 -12.35 2.05 -9.86
C ASN A 66 -12.44 1.09 -11.06
N ASP A 67 -13.52 0.32 -11.18
CA ASP A 67 -13.78 -0.53 -12.34
C ASP A 67 -14.13 0.34 -13.57
N PRO A 68 -13.42 0.18 -14.72
CA PRO A 68 -13.74 0.92 -15.94
C PRO A 68 -15.16 0.69 -16.46
N GLU A 69 -15.80 -0.42 -16.09
CA GLU A 69 -17.19 -0.75 -16.48
C GLU A 69 -18.14 -0.73 -15.27
N PHE A 70 -17.87 0.11 -14.26
CA PHE A 70 -18.69 0.22 -13.06
C PHE A 70 -20.16 0.59 -13.36
N MET A 71 -21.08 -0.25 -12.91
CA MET A 71 -22.53 -0.02 -12.96
C MET A 71 -23.06 0.42 -11.58
N GLU A 72 -24.11 1.25 -11.59
CA GLU A 72 -24.78 1.65 -10.35
C GLU A 72 -25.23 0.42 -9.55
N THR A 73 -24.77 0.35 -8.31
CA THR A 73 -24.91 -0.80 -7.43
C THR A 73 -25.64 -0.39 -6.16
N THR A 74 -26.55 -1.23 -5.67
CA THR A 74 -27.35 -0.93 -4.46
C THR A 74 -26.49 -1.02 -3.19
N THR A 75 -26.91 -0.31 -2.14
CA THR A 75 -26.24 -0.37 -0.82
C THR A 75 -26.18 -1.79 -0.26
N SER A 76 -27.26 -2.57 -0.43
CA SER A 76 -27.30 -3.98 -0.03
C SER A 76 -26.22 -4.80 -0.74
N ALA A 77 -26.01 -4.60 -2.04
CA ALA A 77 -24.97 -5.30 -2.78
C ALA A 77 -23.57 -4.94 -2.26
N PHE A 78 -23.31 -3.67 -1.92
CA PHE A 78 -22.04 -3.29 -1.29
C PHE A 78 -21.81 -3.96 0.08
N ILE A 79 -22.85 -4.04 0.91
CA ILE A 79 -22.80 -4.73 2.20
C ILE A 79 -22.53 -6.22 2.01
N THR A 80 -23.22 -6.88 1.08
CA THR A 80 -22.98 -8.28 0.75
C THR A 80 -21.56 -8.51 0.24
N THR A 81 -21.05 -7.67 -0.66
CA THR A 81 -19.68 -7.76 -1.16
C THR A 81 -18.65 -7.59 -0.04
N ALA A 82 -18.89 -6.70 0.92
CA ALA A 82 -18.02 -6.54 2.08
C ALA A 82 -17.96 -7.82 2.93
N PHE A 83 -19.11 -8.44 3.23
CA PHE A 83 -19.15 -9.74 3.92
C PHE A 83 -18.45 -10.84 3.14
N LEU A 84 -18.69 -10.92 1.82
CA LEU A 84 -18.03 -11.91 0.96
C LEU A 84 -16.52 -11.71 0.91
N THR A 85 -16.05 -10.46 0.92
CA THR A 85 -14.62 -10.15 0.93
C THR A 85 -13.96 -10.61 2.24
N GLU A 86 -14.61 -10.40 3.38
CA GLU A 86 -14.13 -10.92 4.66
C GLU A 86 -14.08 -12.44 4.67
N LEU A 87 -15.16 -13.09 4.23
CA LEU A 87 -15.23 -14.55 4.15
C LEU A 87 -14.17 -15.11 3.21
N PHE A 88 -13.92 -14.42 2.09
CA PHE A 88 -12.87 -14.78 1.15
C PHE A 88 -11.49 -14.78 1.81
N VAL A 89 -11.14 -13.70 2.52
CA VAL A 89 -9.85 -13.60 3.22
C VAL A 89 -9.71 -14.69 4.29
N GLN A 90 -10.76 -14.92 5.09
CA GLN A 90 -10.77 -15.99 6.10
C GLN A 90 -10.59 -17.37 5.48
N THR A 91 -11.26 -17.62 4.36
CA THR A 91 -11.20 -18.90 3.63
C THR A 91 -9.81 -19.11 3.02
N LEU A 92 -9.25 -18.10 2.36
CA LEU A 92 -7.89 -18.17 1.78
C LEU A 92 -6.85 -18.46 2.86
N VAL A 93 -6.92 -17.77 3.99
CA VAL A 93 -6.00 -17.98 5.12
C VAL A 93 -6.18 -19.39 5.71
N SER A 94 -7.42 -19.84 5.90
CA SER A 94 -7.70 -21.18 6.42
C SER A 94 -7.15 -22.28 5.51
N GLU A 95 -7.39 -22.19 4.20
CA GLU A 95 -6.86 -23.15 3.23
C GLU A 95 -5.32 -23.12 3.16
N SER A 96 -4.71 -21.93 3.27
CA SER A 96 -3.24 -21.81 3.27
C SER A 96 -2.61 -22.39 4.55
N ILE A 97 -3.28 -22.27 5.69
CA ILE A 97 -2.83 -22.88 6.96
C ILE A 97 -2.86 -24.41 6.86
N LYS A 98 -3.89 -25.01 6.23
CA LYS A 98 -3.95 -26.48 6.02
C LYS A 98 -2.74 -26.98 5.24
N ILE A 99 -2.26 -26.22 4.26
CA ILE A 99 -1.04 -26.54 3.51
C ILE A 99 0.19 -26.44 4.42
N SER A 100 0.29 -25.38 5.22
CA SER A 100 1.37 -25.23 6.20
C SER A 100 1.40 -26.39 7.21
N GLU A 101 0.25 -26.85 7.69
CA GLU A 101 0.11 -28.00 8.60
C GLU A 101 0.56 -29.31 7.95
N TYR A 102 0.17 -29.51 6.69
CA TYR A 102 0.57 -30.68 5.92
C TYR A 102 2.10 -30.72 5.70
N GLU A 103 2.74 -29.57 5.50
CA GLU A 103 4.20 -29.47 5.40
C GLU A 103 4.91 -29.69 6.74
N SER A 104 4.41 -29.09 7.84
CA SER A 104 5.03 -29.25 9.16
C SER A 104 4.97 -30.70 9.65
N ASN A 105 3.86 -31.40 9.39
CA ASN A 105 3.69 -32.81 9.73
C ASN A 105 4.66 -33.75 8.98
N LYS A 106 5.26 -33.30 7.87
CA LYS A 106 6.28 -34.08 7.14
C LYS A 106 7.68 -33.94 7.76
N CYS A 107 7.97 -32.83 8.44
CA CYS A 107 9.35 -32.45 8.77
C CYS A 107 9.67 -32.43 10.27
N SER A 108 8.71 -32.39 11.21
CA SER A 108 9.01 -32.47 12.65
C SER A 108 7.86 -32.99 13.52
N SER A 109 8.20 -33.74 14.57
CA SER A 109 7.29 -34.33 15.57
C SER A 109 6.86 -33.37 16.69
N HIS A 110 7.04 -32.06 16.51
CA HIS A 110 6.68 -31.06 17.50
C HIS A 110 5.78 -30.00 16.88
N ALA A 111 4.51 -30.06 17.29
CA ALA A 111 3.47 -29.09 17.00
C ALA A 111 3.77 -27.76 17.73
N GLU A 112 4.73 -26.98 17.23
CA GLU A 112 4.96 -25.62 17.70
C GLU A 112 4.73 -24.63 16.56
N THR A 113 3.54 -24.02 16.59
CA THR A 113 3.13 -22.83 15.82
C THR A 113 3.18 -22.96 14.30
N THR A 114 2.01 -23.18 13.70
CA THR A 114 1.78 -23.10 12.25
C THR A 114 1.98 -21.66 11.77
N ASN A 115 3.21 -21.33 11.38
CA ASN A 115 3.55 -20.04 10.83
C ASN A 115 3.28 -20.03 9.32
N LEU A 116 2.31 -19.22 8.90
CA LEU A 116 1.91 -19.10 7.51
C LEU A 116 3.00 -18.40 6.70
N LYS A 117 3.61 -19.11 5.74
CA LYS A 117 4.61 -18.55 4.82
C LYS A 117 4.00 -18.16 3.50
N TYR A 118 4.69 -17.27 2.78
CA TYR A 118 4.31 -16.88 1.42
C TYR A 118 4.21 -18.08 0.46
N SER A 119 5.12 -19.05 0.57
CA SER A 119 5.08 -20.28 -0.24
C SER A 119 3.74 -21.01 -0.08
N ASN A 120 3.24 -21.14 1.15
CA ASN A 120 1.97 -21.82 1.43
C ASN A 120 0.78 -21.12 0.77
N ILE A 121 0.77 -19.79 0.74
CA ILE A 121 -0.25 -19.00 0.04
C ILE A 121 -0.16 -19.23 -1.48
N THR A 122 1.05 -19.16 -2.06
CA THR A 122 1.24 -19.41 -3.50
C THR A 122 0.89 -20.83 -3.91
N ASP A 123 1.13 -21.81 -3.04
CA ASP A 123 0.74 -23.19 -3.25
C ASP A 123 -0.77 -23.37 -3.17
N CYS A 124 -1.43 -22.74 -2.19
CA CYS A 124 -2.89 -22.72 -2.06
C CYS A 124 -3.56 -22.19 -3.33
N ILE A 125 -3.09 -21.04 -3.81
CA ILE A 125 -3.62 -20.37 -5.00
C ILE A 125 -3.48 -21.25 -6.25
N ALA A 126 -2.37 -21.94 -6.39
CA ALA A 126 -2.11 -22.80 -7.55
C ALA A 126 -2.88 -24.14 -7.49
N MET A 127 -3.16 -24.66 -6.30
CA MET A 127 -3.85 -25.94 -6.11
C MET A 127 -5.37 -25.80 -6.20
N ASN A 128 -5.93 -24.66 -5.77
CA ASN A 128 -7.37 -24.47 -5.65
C ASN A 128 -7.89 -23.60 -6.79
N GLU A 129 -8.81 -24.16 -7.58
CA GLU A 129 -9.44 -23.47 -8.72
C GLU A 129 -10.08 -22.11 -8.39
N PRO A 130 -10.81 -21.95 -7.25
CA PRO A 130 -11.42 -20.66 -6.90
C PRO A 130 -10.42 -19.52 -6.65
N PHE A 131 -9.14 -19.83 -6.42
CA PHE A 131 -8.11 -18.84 -6.15
C PHE A 131 -7.24 -18.53 -7.37
N GLN A 132 -7.44 -19.22 -8.51
CA GLN A 132 -6.56 -19.08 -9.68
C GLN A 132 -6.51 -17.67 -10.27
N PHE A 133 -7.55 -16.85 -10.06
CA PHE A 133 -7.56 -15.44 -10.47
C PHE A 133 -6.44 -14.62 -9.80
N LEU A 134 -5.86 -15.11 -8.69
CA LEU A 134 -4.73 -14.48 -8.02
C LEU A 134 -3.36 -14.91 -8.56
N ASN A 135 -3.27 -15.87 -9.48
CA ASN A 135 -1.98 -16.37 -9.98
C ASN A 135 -1.10 -15.27 -10.57
N ASP A 136 -1.71 -14.32 -11.29
CA ASP A 136 -0.99 -13.22 -11.91
C ASP A 136 -0.58 -12.14 -10.89
N MET A 137 -1.29 -12.06 -9.77
CA MET A 137 -1.04 -11.06 -8.70
C MET A 137 -0.08 -11.58 -7.63
N VAL A 138 -0.06 -12.91 -7.40
CA VAL A 138 0.71 -13.56 -6.33
C VAL A 138 1.61 -14.64 -6.96
N PRO A 139 2.71 -14.23 -7.62
CA PRO A 139 3.55 -15.17 -8.36
C PRO A 139 4.37 -16.07 -7.43
N ARG A 140 4.60 -17.31 -7.87
CA ARG A 140 5.53 -18.22 -7.18
C ARG A 140 6.96 -17.68 -7.26
N THR A 141 7.55 -17.41 -6.10
CA THR A 141 8.94 -16.94 -6.01
C THR A 141 9.90 -18.10 -5.80
N LYS A 142 11.13 -17.98 -6.33
CA LYS A 142 12.23 -18.91 -6.03
C LYS A 142 13.40 -18.16 -5.44
N ASN A 143 14.19 -18.82 -4.60
CA ASN A 143 15.39 -18.22 -4.04
C ASN A 143 16.42 -17.98 -5.15
N LEU A 144 16.95 -16.77 -5.15
CA LEU A 144 17.86 -16.31 -6.18
C LEU A 144 19.20 -17.07 -6.19
N GLY A 145 19.71 -17.42 -5.00
CA GLY A 145 20.93 -18.21 -4.87
C GLY A 145 20.79 -19.61 -5.45
N ASP A 146 19.61 -20.23 -5.30
CA ASP A 146 19.33 -21.53 -5.89
C ASP A 146 19.33 -21.45 -7.42
N LEU A 147 18.73 -20.41 -7.98
CA LEU A 147 18.69 -20.18 -9.43
C LEU A 147 20.10 -19.97 -10.03
N VAL A 148 20.99 -19.32 -9.30
CA VAL A 148 22.39 -19.12 -9.72
C VAL A 148 23.16 -20.43 -9.68
N ARG A 149 23.01 -21.20 -8.59
CA ARG A 149 23.63 -22.51 -8.45
C ARG A 149 23.17 -23.48 -9.55
N GLU A 150 21.90 -23.37 -9.96
CA GLU A 150 21.32 -24.13 -11.07
C GLU A 150 21.65 -23.55 -12.46
N ASN A 151 22.47 -22.49 -12.56
CA ASN A 151 22.80 -21.78 -13.81
C ASN A 151 21.57 -21.25 -14.58
N LYS A 152 20.44 -21.07 -13.90
CA LYS A 152 19.20 -20.52 -14.50
C LYS A 152 19.24 -19.00 -14.63
N VAL A 153 20.08 -18.33 -13.83
CA VAL A 153 20.28 -16.88 -13.87
C VAL A 153 21.77 -16.59 -13.76
N ARG A 154 22.28 -15.70 -14.61
CA ARG A 154 23.66 -15.18 -14.55
C ARG A 154 23.62 -13.72 -14.12
N TYR A 155 24.36 -13.35 -13.06
CA TYR A 155 24.67 -11.95 -12.83
C TYR A 155 25.83 -11.56 -13.73
N THR A 156 25.60 -10.60 -14.60
CA THR A 156 26.69 -9.74 -15.04
C THR A 156 26.93 -8.77 -13.90
N THR A 157 27.86 -9.07 -13.01
CA THR A 157 28.55 -8.00 -12.30
C THR A 157 29.19 -7.16 -13.39
N THR A 158 28.65 -5.98 -13.66
CA THR A 158 29.41 -4.91 -14.32
C THR A 158 30.52 -4.52 -13.35
N SER A 159 31.52 -5.38 -13.19
CA SER A 159 32.84 -4.92 -12.84
C SER A 159 33.30 -4.16 -14.07
N GLU A 160 33.46 -2.85 -13.95
CA GLU A 160 34.23 -2.06 -14.91
C GLU A 160 35.51 -2.84 -15.28
N PRO A 161 35.91 -2.86 -16.56
CA PRO A 161 37.10 -3.58 -16.97
C PRO A 161 38.30 -2.93 -16.28
N GLN A 162 38.76 -3.55 -15.20
CA GLN A 162 40.01 -3.22 -14.56
C GLN A 162 41.11 -3.48 -15.61
N PRO A 163 41.85 -2.45 -16.07
CA PRO A 163 42.84 -2.64 -17.10
C PRO A 163 43.92 -3.57 -16.55
N ALA A 164 44.13 -4.69 -17.25
CA ALA A 164 45.20 -5.62 -16.98
C ALA A 164 46.55 -4.87 -17.07
N VAL A 165 47.15 -4.56 -15.92
CA VAL A 165 48.56 -4.22 -15.86
C VAL A 165 49.33 -5.53 -15.92
N THR A 166 49.62 -5.96 -17.15
CA THR A 166 50.69 -6.90 -17.43
C THR A 166 52.01 -6.15 -17.33
N THR A 167 52.79 -6.41 -16.28
CA THR A 167 54.23 -6.14 -16.32
C THR A 167 54.95 -7.35 -15.77
N ASN A 168 55.12 -8.34 -16.64
CA ASN A 168 56.22 -9.28 -16.54
C ASN A 168 57.47 -8.51 -16.99
N ASP A 169 58.30 -8.09 -16.05
CA ASP A 169 59.72 -7.86 -16.36
C ASP A 169 60.56 -8.43 -15.22
N THR A 170 61.13 -9.59 -15.53
CA THR A 170 62.23 -10.21 -14.82
C THR A 170 63.45 -9.29 -14.90
N ILE A 171 63.91 -8.77 -13.77
CA ILE A 171 65.31 -8.38 -13.59
C ILE A 171 65.88 -9.28 -12.50
N GLN A 172 66.68 -10.26 -12.94
CA GLN A 172 67.64 -10.95 -12.09
C GLN A 172 68.76 -9.97 -11.75
N ILE A 173 69.10 -9.81 -10.47
CA ILE A 173 70.51 -9.73 -10.04
C ILE A 173 70.64 -10.35 -8.64
N ASP A 174 71.70 -11.13 -8.52
CA ASP A 174 72.06 -12.16 -7.55
C ASP A 174 72.91 -11.60 -6.37
N LEU A 175 73.08 -12.44 -5.34
CA LEU A 175 74.14 -12.45 -4.30
C LEU A 175 74.10 -11.46 -3.12
N ASN A 176 73.69 -11.92 -1.92
CA ASN A 176 74.65 -12.50 -0.94
C ASN A 176 73.96 -12.88 0.39
N GLU A 177 74.18 -14.12 0.82
CA GLU A 177 74.19 -14.53 2.24
C GLU A 177 75.20 -13.67 3.02
N THR A 178 74.85 -13.23 4.24
CA THR A 178 75.71 -13.46 5.42
C THR A 178 74.87 -13.36 6.69
N ASP A 179 74.98 -14.40 7.52
CA ASP A 179 74.59 -14.48 8.92
C ASP A 179 75.41 -13.52 9.82
N ASP A 180 75.06 -13.54 11.12
CA ASP A 180 75.68 -12.91 12.31
C ASP A 180 75.05 -11.54 12.69
N GLU A 181 74.55 -11.27 13.90
CA GLU A 181 74.72 -11.86 15.24
C GLU A 181 73.51 -11.49 16.13
#